data_AF-A0A317JTU4-F1
#
_entry.id   AF-A0A317JTU4-F1
#
_cell.length_a   1.000
_cell.length_b   1.000
_cell.length_c   1.000
_cell.angle_alpha   90.00
_cell.angle_beta   90.00
_cell.angle_gamma   90.00
#
_symmetry.space_group_name_H-M   'P 1'
#
loop_
_entity.id
_entity.type
_entity.pdbx_description
1 polymer ?
#
loop_
_entity_poly.entity_id
_entity_poly.type
_entity_poly.pdbx_seq_one_letter_code
_entity_poly.pdbx_strand_id
1 'polypeptide(L)'
;MESYYFWGQDKFKQLSTSLSHTQIDPFGNDASAVNNADNIDHMDVAPIAIQNGFTSLSGEGVWQNIPQSLFPNEDVIVRTFVRPDPQRSYAIVSLVKIDSKKISIGTEAGLRYPANLHKIAGPGKVPASIQQSNMLIAAFNGGFQEKDGEYGMIVGDKTYVPLKLGIPAVYLFEDGSLQFVDYMGQLIPPGVAAIRQNGPYLVHNGLLSAYEERDRDTWGRTLTNSLYTWRSGLGVAKDGSIIFAAGESLIPTTLAKALLAAGAVDAIQLDINPPWVRFFFYTPLGNGQYSSRILMKNMSNAGQTYLTGYEKDFFYLYKK
;
A
#
# COMPACT_ATOMS: atom_id res chain seq x y z
N MET A 1 -16.35 -18.05 14.24
CA MET A 1 -15.35 -17.86 15.31
C MET A 1 -14.50 -16.60 15.06
N GLU A 2 -13.97 -16.39 13.85
CA GLU A 2 -13.18 -15.19 13.50
C GLU A 2 -13.97 -13.87 13.56
N SER A 3 -15.25 -13.85 13.17
CA SER A 3 -16.10 -12.65 13.26
C SER A 3 -16.27 -12.12 14.69
N TYR A 4 -16.37 -13.00 15.68
CA TYR A 4 -16.42 -12.64 17.10
C TYR A 4 -15.08 -12.12 17.62
N TYR A 5 -13.96 -12.64 17.11
CA TYR A 5 -12.62 -12.17 17.47
C TYR A 5 -12.37 -10.74 16.99
N PHE A 6 -12.75 -10.41 15.74
CA PHE A 6 -12.61 -9.05 15.22
C PHE A 6 -13.59 -8.07 15.85
N TRP A 7 -14.83 -8.50 16.14
CA TRP A 7 -15.75 -7.66 16.92
C TRP A 7 -15.24 -7.41 18.34
N GLY A 8 -14.63 -8.43 18.97
CA GLY A 8 -13.97 -8.29 20.28
C GLY A 8 -12.74 -7.38 20.22
N GLN A 9 -11.91 -7.50 19.18
CA GLN A 9 -10.75 -6.63 18.92
C GLN A 9 -11.18 -5.19 18.66
N ASP A 10 -12.20 -4.94 17.84
CA ASP A 10 -12.74 -3.61 17.57
C ASP A 10 -13.32 -2.99 18.84
N LYS A 11 -14.09 -3.75 19.63
CA LYS A 11 -14.58 -3.29 20.94
C LYS A 11 -13.46 -3.03 21.94
N PHE A 12 -12.44 -3.89 21.98
CA PHE A 12 -11.28 -3.70 22.85
C PHE A 12 -10.49 -2.45 22.43
N LYS A 13 -10.29 -2.23 21.13
CA LYS A 13 -9.66 -1.01 20.61
C LYS A 13 -10.47 0.22 20.95
N GLN A 14 -11.78 0.20 20.70
CA GLN A 14 -12.69 1.27 21.10
C GLN A 14 -12.55 1.60 22.60
N LEU A 15 -12.58 0.59 23.47
CA LEU A 15 -12.40 0.76 24.91
C LEU A 15 -11.00 1.29 25.27
N SER A 16 -9.94 0.72 24.72
CA SER A 16 -8.55 1.16 24.98
C SER A 16 -8.33 2.61 24.57
N THR A 17 -8.78 3.01 23.38
CA THR A 17 -8.67 4.40 22.90
C THR A 17 -9.50 5.39 23.70
N SER A 18 -10.62 4.95 24.30
CA SER A 18 -11.43 5.80 25.17
C SER A 18 -10.83 6.00 26.57
N LEU A 19 -10.00 5.05 27.02
CA LEU A 19 -9.39 5.06 28.36
C LEU A 19 -7.96 5.64 28.34
N SER A 20 -7.19 5.38 27.29
CA SER A 20 -5.84 5.88 27.13
C SER A 20 -5.85 7.11 26.23
N HIS A 21 -5.89 8.32 26.81
CA HIS A 21 -5.55 9.55 26.09
C HIS A 21 -4.04 9.61 25.72
N THR A 22 -3.35 8.46 25.74
CA THR A 22 -1.91 8.27 25.65
C THR A 22 -1.54 7.57 24.34
N GLN A 23 -0.56 8.17 23.65
CA GLN A 23 0.24 7.71 22.50
C GLN A 23 -0.20 6.37 21.88
N ILE A 24 -1.03 6.44 20.84
CA ILE A 24 -1.17 5.33 19.91
C ILE A 24 -0.12 5.51 18.82
N ASP A 25 0.97 4.76 18.92
CA ASP A 25 1.95 4.62 17.84
C ASP A 25 1.64 3.33 17.03
N PRO A 26 1.22 3.44 15.76
CA PRO A 26 0.96 2.29 14.91
C PRO A 26 2.24 1.55 14.47
N PHE A 27 3.40 2.20 14.53
CA PHE A 27 4.66 1.68 14.02
C PHE A 27 5.40 0.81 15.05
N GLY A 28 5.17 1.06 16.35
CA GLY A 28 5.82 0.33 17.45
C GLY A 28 7.21 0.86 17.77
N ASN A 29 8.00 0.12 18.56
CA ASN A 29 9.36 0.52 18.97
C ASN A 29 10.40 0.39 17.84
N ASP A 30 10.08 0.87 16.65
CA ASP A 30 11.02 0.95 15.55
C ASP A 30 12.15 1.91 15.97
N ALA A 31 13.30 1.36 16.32
CA ALA A 31 14.47 2.08 16.86
C ALA A 31 15.18 2.97 15.81
N SER A 32 14.60 3.12 14.62
CA SER A 32 15.07 4.07 13.63
C SER A 32 14.78 5.48 14.15
N ALA A 33 15.83 6.30 14.27
CA ALA A 33 15.73 7.67 14.75
C ALA A 33 14.64 8.41 13.96
N VAL A 34 13.54 8.71 14.65
CA VAL A 34 12.36 9.34 14.07
C VAL A 34 12.64 10.84 14.03
N ASN A 35 13.39 11.26 13.01
CA ASN A 35 13.56 12.68 12.74
C ASN A 35 12.39 13.14 11.87
N ASN A 36 11.96 14.39 12.07
CA ASN A 36 11.08 15.04 11.12
C ASN A 36 11.74 15.02 9.74
N ALA A 37 10.92 14.94 8.70
CA ALA A 37 11.42 15.00 7.35
C ALA A 37 11.87 16.44 7.03
N ASP A 38 13.18 16.64 6.87
CA ASP A 38 13.79 17.96 6.77
C ASP A 38 14.60 18.12 5.46
N ASN A 39 14.99 17.02 4.79
CA ASN A 39 15.83 17.02 3.58
C ASN A 39 15.10 16.43 2.36
N ILE A 40 14.01 17.08 1.94
CA ILE A 40 13.17 16.64 0.83
C ILE A 40 13.06 17.72 -0.24
N ASP A 41 13.59 17.44 -1.44
CA ASP A 41 13.53 18.37 -2.57
C ASP A 41 12.30 18.16 -3.46
N HIS A 42 11.66 16.98 -3.41
CA HIS A 42 10.77 16.52 -4.48
C HIS A 42 9.47 15.84 -4.04
N MET A 43 9.19 15.80 -2.73
CA MET A 43 7.91 15.32 -2.20
C MET A 43 7.27 16.42 -1.35
N ASP A 44 5.96 16.64 -1.51
CA ASP A 44 5.21 17.46 -0.56
C ASP A 44 5.04 16.73 0.78
N VAL A 45 5.74 17.20 1.81
CA VAL A 45 5.66 16.69 3.19
C VAL A 45 5.11 17.73 4.16
N ALA A 46 4.25 18.63 3.68
CA ALA A 46 3.47 19.47 4.58
C ALA A 46 2.67 18.58 5.57
N PRO A 47 2.58 18.97 6.86
CA PRO A 47 1.78 18.24 7.82
C PRO A 47 0.33 18.10 7.36
N ILE A 48 -0.24 16.91 7.53
CA ILE A 48 -1.62 16.64 7.17
C ILE A 48 -2.55 17.30 8.19
N ALA A 49 -3.46 18.15 7.72
CA ALA A 49 -4.44 18.80 8.58
C ALA A 49 -5.39 17.77 9.24
N ILE A 50 -5.49 17.82 10.57
CA ILE A 50 -6.38 16.94 11.33
C ILE A 50 -7.79 17.55 11.36
N GLN A 51 -8.73 16.92 10.64
CA GLN A 51 -10.11 17.42 10.48
C GLN A 51 -11.17 16.55 11.16
N ASN A 52 -10.76 15.68 12.10
CA ASN A 52 -11.63 14.66 12.70
C ASN A 52 -12.32 15.12 14.00
N GLY A 53 -12.05 16.33 14.49
CA GLY A 53 -12.61 16.86 15.73
C GLY A 53 -12.04 16.25 17.01
N PHE A 54 -11.10 15.30 16.92
CA PHE A 54 -10.38 14.77 18.07
C PHE A 54 -9.18 15.65 18.41
N THR A 55 -8.79 15.64 19.69
CA THR A 55 -7.45 16.10 20.08
C THR A 55 -6.40 15.27 19.33
N SER A 56 -5.48 15.94 18.65
CA SER A 56 -4.44 15.28 17.85
C SER A 56 -3.54 14.42 18.73
N LEU A 57 -3.20 13.23 18.24
CA LEU A 57 -2.19 12.39 18.88
C LEU A 57 -0.79 12.92 18.58
N SER A 58 0.17 12.61 19.45
CA SER A 58 1.58 12.95 19.20
C SER A 58 2.05 12.31 17.89
N GLY A 59 2.59 13.12 16.97
CA GLY A 59 3.05 12.69 15.65
C GLY A 59 1.95 12.47 14.59
N GLU A 60 0.67 12.66 14.93
CA GLU A 60 -0.43 12.50 13.97
C GLU A 60 -0.34 13.55 12.85
N GLY A 61 -0.34 13.09 11.59
CA GLY A 61 -0.22 13.95 10.41
C GLY A 61 1.16 14.57 10.19
N VAL A 62 2.13 14.34 11.09
CA VAL A 62 3.51 14.82 10.94
C VAL A 62 4.34 13.76 10.22
N TRP A 63 5.00 14.14 9.12
CA TRP A 63 5.84 13.23 8.34
C TRP A 63 7.20 13.01 9.01
N GLN A 64 7.57 11.74 9.13
CA GLN A 64 8.79 11.26 9.77
C GLN A 64 9.62 10.49 8.75
N ASN A 65 10.92 10.77 8.67
CA ASN A 65 11.79 10.02 7.76
C ASN A 65 11.91 8.55 8.20
N ILE A 66 12.00 7.67 7.22
CA ILE A 66 12.40 6.29 7.39
C ILE A 66 13.80 6.13 6.76
N PRO A 67 14.88 6.17 7.55
CA PRO A 67 16.24 6.08 7.03
C PRO A 67 16.44 4.82 6.17
N GLN A 68 16.97 5.02 4.97
CA GLN A 68 17.32 3.94 4.05
C GLN A 68 18.84 3.85 3.92
N SER A 69 19.40 2.66 4.13
CA SER A 69 20.86 2.42 3.99
C SER A 69 21.40 2.78 2.61
N LEU A 70 20.56 2.70 1.57
CA LEU A 70 20.90 3.04 0.19
C LEU A 70 20.90 4.55 -0.12
N PHE A 71 20.44 5.38 0.83
CA PHE A 71 20.28 6.83 0.72
C PHE A 71 20.75 7.52 2.02
N PRO A 72 22.06 7.49 2.31
CA PRO A 72 22.59 8.14 3.50
C PRO A 72 22.32 9.65 3.44
N ASN A 73 21.68 10.18 4.47
CA ASN A 73 21.34 11.62 4.64
C ASN A 73 20.28 12.17 3.68
N GLU A 74 19.52 11.32 2.99
CA GLU A 74 18.42 11.77 2.13
C GLU A 74 17.08 11.17 2.60
N ASP A 75 16.03 12.00 2.64
CA ASP A 75 14.70 11.60 3.05
C ASP A 75 13.89 11.15 1.84
N VAL A 76 14.07 9.89 1.43
CA VAL A 76 13.44 9.33 0.21
C VAL A 76 12.15 8.54 0.48
N ILE A 77 11.93 8.16 1.74
CA ILE A 77 10.69 7.53 2.21
C ILE A 77 10.33 8.14 3.56
N VAL A 78 9.12 8.66 3.65
CA VAL A 78 8.57 9.19 4.90
C VAL A 78 7.30 8.44 5.28
N ARG A 79 6.98 8.43 6.57
CA ARG A 79 5.69 7.93 7.09
C ARG A 79 5.00 8.91 8.00
N THR A 80 3.69 8.77 8.07
CA THR A 80 2.88 9.38 9.13
C THR A 80 1.65 8.51 9.39
N PHE A 81 0.80 8.91 10.32
CA PHE A 81 -0.50 8.29 10.52
C PHE A 81 -1.57 9.35 10.76
N VAL A 82 -2.81 9.01 10.42
CA VAL A 82 -3.99 9.87 10.60
C VAL A 82 -5.20 9.05 11.06
N ARG A 83 -6.18 9.74 11.67
CA ARG A 83 -7.50 9.17 11.96
C ARG A 83 -8.56 9.86 11.10
N PRO A 84 -8.83 9.36 9.88
CA PRO A 84 -9.68 10.07 8.92
C PRO A 84 -11.19 9.88 9.17
N ASP A 85 -11.57 9.02 10.12
CA ASP A 85 -12.97 8.84 10.53
C ASP A 85 -13.28 9.67 11.78
N PRO A 86 -14.14 10.71 11.69
CA PRO A 86 -14.48 11.59 12.82
C PRO A 86 -15.33 10.92 13.91
N GLN A 87 -15.86 9.73 13.66
CA GLN A 87 -16.66 8.96 14.63
C GLN A 87 -15.86 7.83 15.27
N ARG A 88 -14.70 7.45 14.69
CA ARG A 88 -13.91 6.28 15.11
C ARG A 88 -12.46 6.68 15.33
N SER A 89 -12.18 7.18 16.53
CA SER A 89 -10.83 7.58 16.98
C SER A 89 -9.79 6.45 17.00
N TYR A 90 -10.22 5.19 16.85
CA TYR A 90 -9.36 4.01 16.75
C TYR A 90 -9.10 3.56 15.30
N ALA A 91 -9.76 4.16 14.30
CA ALA A 91 -9.52 3.87 12.89
C ALA A 91 -8.28 4.62 12.40
N ILE A 92 -7.11 4.10 12.72
CA ILE A 92 -5.81 4.66 12.35
C ILE A 92 -5.38 4.14 10.98
N VAL A 93 -4.97 5.06 10.12
CA VAL A 93 -4.36 4.77 8.82
C VAL A 93 -2.91 5.24 8.85
N SER A 94 -1.98 4.31 8.67
CA SER A 94 -0.57 4.60 8.41
C SER A 94 -0.37 4.90 6.93
N LEU A 95 0.41 5.94 6.66
CA LEU A 95 0.73 6.44 5.33
C LEU A 95 2.24 6.37 5.13
N VAL A 96 2.65 5.98 3.93
CA VAL A 96 4.04 6.02 3.47
C VAL A 96 4.07 6.80 2.17
N LYS A 97 4.93 7.81 2.07
CA LYS A 97 5.18 8.57 0.84
C LYS A 97 6.62 8.33 0.37
N ILE A 98 6.78 8.09 -0.93
CA ILE A 98 8.02 7.61 -1.55
C ILE A 98 8.39 8.53 -2.72
N ASP A 99 9.67 8.93 -2.79
CA ASP A 99 10.21 9.78 -3.85
C ASP A 99 10.44 8.97 -5.13
N SER A 100 9.49 9.07 -6.07
CA SER A 100 9.54 8.34 -7.34
C SER A 100 10.62 8.84 -8.31
N LYS A 101 11.31 9.96 -8.00
CA LYS A 101 12.47 10.41 -8.78
C LYS A 101 13.73 9.63 -8.44
N LYS A 102 13.81 9.06 -7.23
CA LYS A 102 14.95 8.28 -6.73
C LYS A 102 14.66 6.79 -6.58
N ILE A 103 13.39 6.44 -6.43
CA ILE A 103 12.93 5.07 -6.20
C ILE A 103 12.02 4.64 -7.33
N SER A 104 12.30 3.47 -7.89
CA SER A 104 11.45 2.81 -8.87
C SER A 104 10.47 1.86 -8.19
N ILE A 105 9.29 1.70 -8.81
CA ILE A 105 8.34 0.65 -8.46
C ILE A 105 8.29 -0.43 -9.55
N GLY A 106 8.18 -1.68 -9.14
CA GLY A 106 7.86 -2.80 -10.01
C GLY A 106 6.77 -3.68 -9.38
N THR A 107 6.28 -4.66 -10.14
CA THR A 107 5.34 -5.67 -9.64
C THR A 107 5.69 -7.05 -10.19
N GLU A 108 5.36 -8.08 -9.43
CA GLU A 108 5.49 -9.48 -9.84
C GLU A 108 4.19 -10.22 -9.57
N ALA A 109 3.82 -11.12 -10.48
CA ALA A 109 2.74 -12.06 -10.23
C ALA A 109 3.19 -13.11 -9.20
N GLY A 110 2.24 -13.54 -8.36
CA GLY A 110 2.48 -14.59 -7.38
C GLY A 110 2.65 -15.97 -7.99
N LEU A 111 3.11 -16.92 -7.17
CA LEU A 111 3.19 -18.33 -7.55
C LEU A 111 1.82 -18.92 -7.94
N ARG A 112 0.73 -18.32 -7.45
CA ARG A 112 -0.63 -18.83 -7.63
C ARG A 112 -1.66 -17.78 -8.03
N TYR A 113 -1.50 -16.53 -7.59
CA TYR A 113 -2.46 -15.46 -7.85
C TYR A 113 -1.77 -14.15 -8.28
N PRO A 114 -2.42 -13.32 -9.10
CA PRO A 114 -3.66 -13.63 -9.81
C PRO A 114 -3.37 -14.64 -10.94
N ALA A 115 -4.29 -15.57 -11.15
CA ALA A 115 -4.17 -16.57 -12.19
C ALA A 115 -5.52 -16.74 -12.88
N ASN A 116 -5.51 -16.67 -14.22
CA ASN A 116 -6.67 -16.94 -15.05
C ASN A 116 -6.91 -18.46 -15.24
N LEU A 117 -7.82 -18.83 -16.15
CA LEU A 117 -8.14 -20.21 -16.54
C LEU A 117 -6.90 -21.05 -16.92
N HIS A 118 -5.85 -20.43 -17.46
CA HIS A 118 -4.61 -21.12 -17.86
C HIS A 118 -3.63 -21.33 -16.70
N LYS A 119 -3.95 -20.80 -15.51
CA LYS A 119 -3.17 -20.96 -14.27
C LYS A 119 -1.68 -20.64 -14.45
N ILE A 120 -1.40 -19.58 -15.19
CA ILE A 120 -0.02 -19.13 -15.44
C ILE A 120 0.56 -18.67 -14.10
N ALA A 121 1.58 -19.38 -13.61
CA ALA A 121 2.29 -19.02 -12.40
C ALA A 121 3.25 -17.86 -12.66
N GLY A 122 3.27 -16.88 -11.76
CA GLY A 122 4.30 -15.86 -11.71
C GLY A 122 5.56 -16.34 -11.01
N PRO A 123 6.65 -15.55 -11.05
CA PRO A 123 7.85 -15.86 -10.30
C PRO A 123 7.64 -15.87 -8.79
N GLY A 124 6.67 -15.10 -8.30
CA GLY A 124 6.31 -14.99 -6.88
C GLY A 124 7.42 -14.40 -6.00
N LYS A 125 8.45 -13.79 -6.58
CA LYS A 125 9.57 -13.23 -5.85
C LYS A 125 10.18 -12.06 -6.60
N VAL A 126 10.76 -11.11 -5.85
CA VAL A 126 11.51 -9.98 -6.41
C VAL A 126 12.53 -10.50 -7.42
N PRO A 127 12.69 -9.86 -8.60
CA PRO A 127 13.65 -10.32 -9.61
C PRO A 127 15.04 -10.56 -9.03
N ALA A 128 15.68 -11.64 -9.48
CA ALA A 128 17.01 -12.01 -8.99
C ALA A 128 18.04 -10.91 -9.24
N SER A 129 17.93 -10.17 -10.35
CA SER A 129 18.79 -9.02 -10.65
C SER A 129 18.71 -7.93 -9.57
N ILE A 130 17.51 -7.58 -9.12
CA ILE A 130 17.28 -6.59 -8.05
C ILE A 130 17.76 -7.11 -6.70
N GLN A 131 17.55 -8.40 -6.42
CA GLN A 131 18.09 -9.01 -5.20
C GLN A 131 19.62 -8.90 -5.21
N GLN A 132 20.28 -9.43 -6.23
CA GLN A 132 21.75 -9.50 -6.33
C GLN A 132 22.42 -8.12 -6.42
N SER A 133 21.75 -7.11 -6.97
CA SER A 133 22.27 -5.73 -6.99
C SER A 133 22.22 -5.03 -5.63
N ASN A 134 21.60 -5.65 -4.61
CA ASN A 134 21.38 -5.05 -3.29
C ASN A 134 20.53 -3.76 -3.33
N MET A 135 19.69 -3.59 -4.36
CA MET A 135 18.92 -2.35 -4.59
C MET A 135 17.49 -2.38 -4.04
N LEU A 136 17.00 -3.52 -3.52
CA LEU A 136 15.66 -3.61 -2.95
C LEU A 136 15.54 -2.76 -1.68
N ILE A 137 14.48 -1.96 -1.61
CA ILE A 137 14.19 -1.03 -0.50
C ILE A 137 12.96 -1.49 0.29
N ALA A 138 11.89 -1.83 -0.40
CA ALA A 138 10.63 -2.22 0.23
C ALA A 138 9.79 -3.12 -0.69
N ALA A 139 8.80 -3.79 -0.13
CA ALA A 139 7.75 -4.46 -0.90
C ALA A 139 6.44 -4.50 -0.11
N PHE A 140 5.33 -4.48 -0.82
CA PHE A 140 3.99 -4.46 -0.23
C PHE A 140 3.00 -5.23 -1.09
N ASN A 141 1.88 -5.62 -0.50
CA ASN A 141 0.92 -6.50 -1.14
C ASN A 141 0.35 -5.96 -2.45
N GLY A 142 -0.03 -6.88 -3.35
CA GLY A 142 -0.69 -6.55 -4.59
C GLY A 142 -2.20 -6.44 -4.43
N GLY A 143 -2.92 -6.74 -5.50
CA GLY A 143 -4.37 -6.68 -5.54
C GLY A 143 -5.08 -7.95 -5.10
N PHE A 144 -6.37 -8.02 -5.43
CA PHE A 144 -7.22 -9.16 -5.15
C PHE A 144 -6.86 -10.39 -6.00
N GLN A 145 -7.34 -11.54 -5.53
CA GLN A 145 -7.31 -12.75 -6.36
C GLN A 145 -8.24 -12.56 -7.55
N GLU A 146 -7.98 -13.29 -8.63
CA GLU A 146 -8.79 -13.22 -9.85
C GLU A 146 -10.29 -13.49 -9.56
N LYS A 147 -10.62 -14.50 -8.76
CA LYS A 147 -12.00 -14.81 -8.36
C LYS A 147 -12.76 -13.68 -7.63
N ASP A 148 -12.05 -12.64 -7.18
CA ASP A 148 -12.59 -11.52 -6.40
C ASP A 148 -12.65 -10.22 -7.24
N GLY A 149 -12.82 -10.35 -8.56
CA GLY A 149 -13.15 -9.22 -9.45
C GLY A 149 -12.58 -9.30 -10.87
N GLU A 150 -11.75 -10.31 -11.15
CA GLU A 150 -11.09 -10.59 -12.44
C GLU A 150 -10.26 -9.40 -12.93
N TYR A 151 -9.67 -8.65 -12.00
CA TYR A 151 -8.91 -7.46 -12.33
C TYR A 151 -7.59 -7.81 -13.01
N GLY A 152 -7.34 -7.17 -14.15
CA GLY A 152 -6.26 -7.52 -15.05
C GLY A 152 -4.86 -7.34 -14.46
N MET A 153 -3.94 -8.18 -14.94
CA MET A 153 -2.52 -8.11 -14.64
C MET A 153 -1.68 -8.57 -15.84
N ILE A 154 -0.77 -7.71 -16.26
CA ILE A 154 0.23 -7.96 -17.31
C ILE A 154 1.61 -7.64 -16.72
N VAL A 155 2.59 -8.52 -16.90
CA VAL A 155 4.00 -8.26 -16.51
C VAL A 155 4.90 -8.75 -17.63
N GLY A 156 5.68 -7.84 -18.20
CA GLY A 156 6.45 -8.10 -19.42
C GLY A 156 5.53 -8.54 -20.57
N ASP A 157 5.86 -9.65 -21.21
CA ASP A 157 5.10 -10.26 -22.29
C ASP A 157 3.95 -11.18 -21.81
N LYS A 158 3.79 -11.36 -20.50
CA LYS A 158 2.81 -12.29 -19.93
C LYS A 158 1.56 -11.58 -19.45
N THR A 159 0.42 -12.04 -19.97
CA THR A 159 -0.91 -11.68 -19.44
C THR A 159 -1.36 -12.75 -18.43
N TYR A 160 -1.41 -12.38 -17.16
CA TYR A 160 -1.89 -13.26 -16.07
C TYR A 160 -3.41 -13.23 -15.95
N VAL A 161 -4.00 -12.03 -16.10
CA VAL A 161 -5.45 -11.79 -16.18
C VAL A 161 -5.69 -10.68 -17.22
N PRO A 162 -6.61 -10.85 -18.19
CA PRO A 162 -6.91 -9.81 -19.16
C PRO A 162 -7.38 -8.50 -18.51
N LEU A 163 -7.06 -7.36 -19.12
CA LEU A 163 -7.54 -6.05 -18.66
C LEU A 163 -9.05 -5.90 -18.91
N LYS A 164 -9.76 -5.32 -17.95
CA LYS A 164 -11.19 -5.01 -18.03
C LYS A 164 -11.42 -3.56 -18.47
N LEU A 165 -12.32 -3.37 -19.43
CA LEU A 165 -12.76 -2.05 -19.87
C LEU A 165 -13.43 -1.29 -18.73
N GLY A 166 -13.20 0.02 -18.68
CA GLY A 166 -13.81 0.91 -17.70
C GLY A 166 -13.26 0.79 -16.28
N ILE A 167 -12.19 0.02 -16.08
CA ILE A 167 -11.53 -0.15 -14.77
C ILE A 167 -10.17 0.56 -14.80
N PRO A 168 -9.85 1.37 -13.79
CA PRO A 168 -8.56 2.04 -13.74
C PRO A 168 -7.42 1.04 -13.60
N ALA A 169 -6.33 1.34 -14.28
CA ALA A 169 -5.15 0.52 -14.34
C ALA A 169 -3.92 1.31 -13.88
N VAL A 170 -3.11 0.70 -13.02
CA VAL A 170 -1.78 1.18 -12.67
C VAL A 170 -0.83 0.67 -13.73
N TYR A 171 -0.30 1.59 -14.52
CA TYR A 171 0.77 1.32 -15.49
C TYR A 171 2.09 1.57 -14.79
N LEU A 172 2.99 0.58 -14.86
CA LEU A 172 4.34 0.66 -14.33
C LEU A 172 5.28 0.68 -15.53
N PHE A 173 6.12 1.71 -15.62
CA PHE A 173 7.02 1.93 -16.74
C PHE A 173 8.40 1.33 -16.47
N GLU A 174 9.15 1.06 -17.54
CA GLU A 174 10.52 0.54 -17.49
C GLU A 174 11.48 1.50 -16.75
N ASP A 175 11.18 2.80 -16.73
CA ASP A 175 11.93 3.81 -15.95
C ASP A 175 11.57 3.83 -14.45
N GLY A 176 10.69 2.92 -14.04
CA GLY A 176 10.21 2.75 -12.68
C GLY A 176 9.18 3.76 -12.21
N SER A 177 8.69 4.64 -13.09
CA SER A 177 7.55 5.52 -12.81
C SER A 177 6.23 4.74 -12.87
N LEU A 178 5.18 5.33 -12.29
CA LEU A 178 3.82 4.78 -12.39
C LEU A 178 2.82 5.85 -12.83
N GLN A 179 1.76 5.40 -13.49
CA GLN A 179 0.63 6.24 -13.88
C GLN A 179 -0.69 5.48 -13.68
N PHE A 180 -1.72 6.19 -13.26
CA PHE A 180 -3.09 5.69 -13.31
C PHE A 180 -3.74 6.02 -14.66
N VAL A 181 -4.37 5.02 -15.28
CA VAL A 181 -4.96 5.13 -16.61
C VAL A 181 -6.36 4.54 -16.61
N ASP A 182 -7.31 5.30 -17.14
CA ASP A 182 -8.66 4.80 -17.44
C ASP A 182 -8.59 3.88 -18.65
N TYR A 183 -8.60 2.57 -18.41
CA TYR A 183 -8.46 1.61 -19.48
C TYR A 183 -9.79 1.37 -20.19
N MET A 184 -9.87 1.80 -21.45
CA MET A 184 -11.02 1.71 -22.35
C MET A 184 -10.71 0.87 -23.60
N GLY A 185 -9.68 0.01 -23.54
CA GLY A 185 -9.28 -0.86 -24.65
C GLY A 185 -8.27 -0.22 -25.61
N GLN A 186 -7.70 0.93 -25.25
CA GLN A 186 -6.60 1.53 -25.97
C GLN A 186 -5.37 0.60 -26.00
N LEU A 187 -4.52 0.77 -27.01
CA LEU A 187 -3.24 0.08 -27.08
C LEU A 187 -2.35 0.48 -25.90
N ILE A 188 -1.65 -0.50 -25.35
CA ILE A 188 -0.65 -0.27 -24.30
C ILE A 188 0.55 0.46 -24.96
N PRO A 189 0.96 1.63 -24.47
CA PRO A 189 2.06 2.38 -25.05
C PRO A 189 3.40 1.65 -24.83
N PRO A 190 4.42 1.89 -25.69
CA PRO A 190 5.77 1.40 -25.46
C PRO A 190 6.33 1.86 -24.11
N GLY A 191 7.22 1.06 -23.52
CA GLY A 191 7.87 1.36 -22.23
C GLY A 191 7.03 1.02 -21.00
N VAL A 192 5.81 0.52 -21.15
CA VAL A 192 5.05 -0.06 -20.03
C VAL A 192 5.56 -1.47 -19.74
N ALA A 193 6.18 -1.65 -18.58
CA ALA A 193 6.74 -2.92 -18.12
C ALA A 193 5.68 -3.83 -17.46
N ALA A 194 4.70 -3.25 -16.80
CA ALA A 194 3.62 -3.99 -16.17
C ALA A 194 2.35 -3.16 -16.02
N ILE A 195 1.21 -3.84 -15.90
CA ILE A 195 -0.10 -3.24 -15.67
C ILE A 195 -0.82 -4.02 -14.57
N ARG A 196 -1.45 -3.32 -13.64
CA ARG A 196 -2.32 -3.92 -12.62
C ARG A 196 -3.61 -3.13 -12.46
N GLN A 197 -4.77 -3.78 -12.57
CA GLN A 197 -6.07 -3.23 -12.14
C GLN A 197 -6.42 -3.78 -10.76
N ASN A 198 -7.23 -3.09 -9.94
CA ASN A 198 -7.77 -3.70 -8.71
C ASN A 198 -9.05 -3.00 -8.20
N GLY A 199 -10.08 -2.93 -9.05
CA GLY A 199 -11.33 -2.23 -8.74
C GLY A 199 -11.32 -0.77 -9.18
N PRO A 200 -12.39 -0.01 -8.88
CA PRO A 200 -12.51 1.40 -9.22
C PRO A 200 -11.57 2.27 -8.36
N TYR A 201 -11.46 3.54 -8.74
CA TYR A 201 -10.73 4.51 -7.93
C TYR A 201 -11.36 4.68 -6.54
N LEU A 202 -10.50 4.77 -5.53
CA LEU A 202 -10.80 5.37 -4.24
C LEU A 202 -10.76 6.89 -4.31
N VAL A 203 -9.78 7.41 -5.04
CA VAL A 203 -9.58 8.84 -5.33
C VAL A 203 -9.32 8.97 -6.81
N HIS A 204 -9.97 9.94 -7.47
CA HIS A 204 -9.74 10.25 -8.87
C HIS A 204 -9.75 11.76 -9.09
N ASN A 205 -8.72 12.30 -9.74
CA ASN A 205 -8.55 13.75 -9.91
C ASN A 205 -8.71 14.56 -8.60
N GLY A 206 -8.23 14.01 -7.48
CA GLY A 206 -8.34 14.62 -6.14
C GLY A 206 -9.76 14.59 -5.54
N LEU A 207 -10.68 13.81 -6.12
CA LEU A 207 -12.04 13.64 -5.62
C LEU A 207 -12.24 12.23 -5.09
N LEU A 208 -12.99 12.09 -4.00
CA LEU A 208 -13.36 10.78 -3.46
C LEU A 208 -14.30 10.04 -4.42
N SER A 209 -14.16 8.72 -4.44
CA SER A 209 -15.05 7.82 -5.15
C SER A 209 -16.52 8.01 -4.78
N ALA A 210 -17.41 7.91 -5.77
CA ALA A 210 -18.86 7.92 -5.57
C ALA A 210 -19.45 6.51 -5.37
N TYR A 211 -18.63 5.45 -5.46
CA TYR A 211 -19.08 4.06 -5.32
C TYR A 211 -19.56 3.75 -3.90
N GLU A 212 -20.56 2.87 -3.79
CA GLU A 212 -21.12 2.49 -2.49
C GLU A 212 -20.11 1.73 -1.63
N GLU A 213 -19.90 2.19 -0.40
CA GLU A 213 -18.87 1.65 0.51
C GLU A 213 -19.13 0.21 0.94
N ARG A 214 -20.38 -0.24 0.85
CA ARG A 214 -20.86 -1.56 1.31
C ARG A 214 -20.80 -2.64 0.23
N ASP A 215 -20.51 -2.28 -1.02
CA ASP A 215 -20.42 -3.23 -2.11
C ASP A 215 -19.15 -4.09 -1.95
N ARG A 216 -19.37 -5.36 -1.60
CA ARG A 216 -18.30 -6.33 -1.35
C ARG A 216 -17.68 -6.88 -2.62
N ASP A 217 -18.42 -6.87 -3.73
CA ASP A 217 -17.89 -7.32 -5.02
C ASP A 217 -16.99 -6.23 -5.61
N THR A 218 -17.26 -4.96 -5.30
CA THR A 218 -16.37 -3.83 -5.63
C THR A 218 -15.15 -3.76 -4.68
N TRP A 219 -15.37 -3.83 -3.36
CA TRP A 219 -14.34 -3.50 -2.37
C TRP A 219 -13.68 -4.69 -1.65
N GLY A 220 -13.87 -5.89 -2.18
CA GLY A 220 -13.31 -7.12 -1.67
C GLY A 220 -14.12 -7.72 -0.51
N ARG A 221 -14.10 -9.05 -0.45
CA ARG A 221 -14.81 -9.83 0.59
C ARG A 221 -13.97 -9.91 1.86
N THR A 222 -14.59 -9.61 3.00
CA THR A 222 -13.93 -9.68 4.30
C THR A 222 -14.00 -11.10 4.88
N LEU A 223 -12.93 -11.55 5.56
CA LEU A 223 -12.91 -12.89 6.19
C LEU A 223 -14.03 -13.07 7.24
N THR A 224 -14.45 -11.96 7.85
CA THR A 224 -15.40 -11.95 8.96
C THR A 224 -16.82 -11.59 8.56
N ASN A 225 -17.09 -11.32 7.28
CA ASN A 225 -18.32 -10.68 6.82
C ASN A 225 -18.63 -9.32 7.48
N SER A 226 -17.66 -8.70 8.16
CA SER A 226 -17.74 -7.32 8.67
C SER A 226 -17.47 -6.33 7.54
N LEU A 227 -18.01 -5.11 7.63
CA LEU A 227 -17.61 -4.01 6.74
C LEU A 227 -16.19 -3.53 7.05
N TYR A 228 -15.80 -3.62 8.32
CA TYR A 228 -14.52 -3.17 8.87
C TYR A 228 -13.49 -4.28 8.83
N THR A 229 -12.31 -4.00 8.26
CA THR A 229 -11.20 -4.96 8.18
C THR A 229 -9.88 -4.21 7.99
N TRP A 230 -8.77 -4.96 7.92
CA TRP A 230 -7.53 -4.45 7.37
C TRP A 230 -7.73 -4.08 5.90
N ARG A 231 -7.35 -2.85 5.52
CA ARG A 231 -7.34 -2.42 4.12
C ARG A 231 -6.01 -1.77 3.79
N SER A 232 -5.62 -1.86 2.53
CA SER A 232 -4.46 -1.19 1.98
C SER A 232 -4.80 -0.51 0.66
N GLY A 233 -3.99 0.48 0.26
CA GLY A 233 -4.20 1.23 -0.97
C GLY A 233 -2.90 1.80 -1.53
N LEU A 234 -2.91 2.04 -2.84
CA LEU A 234 -1.84 2.65 -3.61
C LEU A 234 -2.40 3.91 -4.27
N GLY A 235 -1.68 5.02 -4.15
CA GLY A 235 -1.98 6.26 -4.84
C GLY A 235 -0.75 6.96 -5.39
N VAL A 236 -0.99 7.98 -6.18
CA VAL A 236 0.03 8.88 -6.72
C VAL A 236 -0.34 10.33 -6.40
N ALA A 237 0.64 11.12 -5.97
CA ALA A 237 0.48 12.56 -5.79
C ALA A 237 0.76 13.33 -7.09
N LYS A 238 0.38 14.60 -7.14
CA LYS A 238 0.60 15.46 -8.32
C LYS A 238 2.08 15.65 -8.68
N ASP A 239 2.96 15.60 -7.67
CA ASP A 239 4.42 15.67 -7.86
C ASP A 239 5.04 14.33 -8.32
N GLY A 240 4.22 13.28 -8.48
CA GLY A 240 4.62 11.93 -8.86
C GLY A 240 4.97 11.03 -7.68
N SER A 241 4.93 11.52 -6.43
CA SER A 241 5.22 10.71 -5.25
C SER A 241 4.26 9.52 -5.16
N ILE A 242 4.80 8.35 -4.82
CA ILE A 242 3.99 7.15 -4.58
C ILE A 242 3.50 7.19 -3.13
N ILE A 243 2.23 6.89 -2.92
CA ILE A 243 1.61 6.86 -1.59
C ILE A 243 1.07 5.45 -1.34
N PHE A 244 1.53 4.82 -0.27
CA PHE A 244 0.93 3.61 0.28
C PHE A 244 0.14 3.97 1.55
N ALA A 245 -1.03 3.36 1.70
CA ALA A 245 -1.84 3.51 2.91
C ALA A 245 -2.25 2.13 3.43
N ALA A 246 -2.24 1.94 4.75
CA ALA A 246 -2.77 0.75 5.38
C ALA A 246 -3.28 1.04 6.80
N GLY A 247 -4.26 0.27 7.24
CA GLY A 247 -4.73 0.38 8.60
C GLY A 247 -5.74 -0.70 8.96
N GLU A 248 -6.10 -0.70 10.23
CA GLU A 248 -7.05 -1.65 10.81
C GLU A 248 -8.44 -1.04 10.92
N SER A 249 -9.45 -1.91 10.95
CA SER A 249 -10.84 -1.50 11.18
C SER A 249 -11.32 -0.47 10.14
N LEU A 250 -10.87 -0.57 8.90
CA LEU A 250 -11.17 0.39 7.84
C LEU A 250 -12.35 -0.04 6.97
N ILE A 251 -13.01 0.95 6.39
CA ILE A 251 -13.90 0.83 5.24
C ILE A 251 -13.26 1.56 4.05
N PRO A 252 -13.73 1.37 2.80
CA PRO A 252 -13.11 1.97 1.61
C PRO A 252 -12.95 3.48 1.72
N THR A 253 -13.95 4.19 2.23
CA THR A 253 -13.90 5.66 2.33
C THR A 253 -13.00 6.19 3.43
N THR A 254 -12.81 5.43 4.52
CA THR A 254 -11.78 5.76 5.52
C THR A 254 -10.39 5.73 4.89
N LEU A 255 -10.11 4.71 4.07
CA LEU A 255 -8.86 4.59 3.34
C LEU A 255 -8.71 5.70 2.28
N ALA A 256 -9.78 5.97 1.50
CA ALA A 256 -9.79 7.01 0.47
C ALA A 256 -9.52 8.40 1.05
N LYS A 257 -10.16 8.74 2.17
CA LYS A 257 -9.92 10.02 2.89
C LYS A 257 -8.47 10.16 3.34
N ALA A 258 -7.84 9.09 3.84
CA ALA A 258 -6.42 9.14 4.22
C ALA A 258 -5.50 9.34 3.01
N LEU A 259 -5.74 8.64 1.91
CA LEU A 259 -4.96 8.79 0.67
C LEU A 259 -5.09 10.20 0.09
N LEU A 260 -6.30 10.73 0.04
CA LEU A 260 -6.56 12.12 -0.39
C LEU A 260 -5.86 13.12 0.54
N ALA A 261 -5.94 12.93 1.85
CA ALA A 261 -5.29 13.80 2.83
C ALA A 261 -3.75 13.75 2.74
N ALA A 262 -3.17 12.64 2.30
CA ALA A 262 -1.75 12.52 1.97
C ALA A 262 -1.37 13.16 0.62
N GLY A 263 -2.32 13.69 -0.13
CA GLY A 263 -2.11 14.38 -1.41
C GLY A 263 -2.25 13.49 -2.64
N ALA A 264 -2.81 12.28 -2.52
CA ALA A 264 -3.08 11.44 -3.69
C ALA A 264 -4.11 12.13 -4.61
N VAL A 265 -3.80 12.23 -5.89
CA VAL A 265 -4.73 12.69 -6.93
C VAL A 265 -5.48 11.50 -7.54
N ASP A 266 -4.83 10.35 -7.66
CA ASP A 266 -5.46 9.09 -8.04
C ASP A 266 -5.02 7.99 -7.08
N ALA A 267 -5.94 7.11 -6.71
CA ALA A 267 -5.65 5.98 -5.84
C ALA A 267 -6.65 4.84 -6.00
N ILE A 268 -6.19 3.61 -5.79
CA ILE A 268 -7.02 2.39 -5.76
C ILE A 268 -6.81 1.63 -4.46
N GLN A 269 -7.77 0.77 -4.13
CA GLN A 269 -7.61 -0.20 -3.05
C GLN A 269 -6.74 -1.36 -3.53
N LEU A 270 -5.90 -1.88 -2.65
CA LEU A 270 -5.15 -3.11 -2.85
C LEU A 270 -5.84 -4.25 -2.09
N ASP A 271 -5.14 -5.37 -1.88
CA ASP A 271 -5.70 -6.47 -1.10
C ASP A 271 -6.07 -6.06 0.35
N ILE A 272 -7.02 -6.81 0.90
CA ILE A 272 -7.63 -6.57 2.21
C ILE A 272 -7.48 -7.79 3.10
N ASN A 273 -7.87 -7.66 4.37
CA ASN A 273 -7.77 -8.67 5.42
C ASN A 273 -6.35 -8.86 5.98
N PRO A 274 -6.24 -9.17 7.29
CA PRO A 274 -4.97 -9.17 8.01
C PRO A 274 -3.85 -10.05 7.41
N PRO A 275 -4.13 -11.24 6.83
CA PRO A 275 -3.06 -12.04 6.23
C PRO A 275 -2.45 -11.41 4.98
N TRP A 276 -3.18 -10.50 4.30
CA TRP A 276 -2.80 -10.01 2.97
C TRP A 276 -2.34 -8.56 2.96
N VAL A 277 -2.77 -7.72 3.90
CA VAL A 277 -2.24 -6.36 4.04
C VAL A 277 -0.82 -6.40 4.64
N ARG A 278 0.17 -6.01 3.84
CA ARG A 278 1.60 -6.16 4.17
C ARG A 278 2.42 -5.02 3.59
N PHE A 279 3.40 -4.55 4.36
CA PHE A 279 4.46 -3.67 3.89
C PHE A 279 5.75 -3.99 4.65
N PHE A 280 6.82 -4.28 3.91
CA PHE A 280 8.13 -4.59 4.46
C PHE A 280 9.18 -3.63 3.91
N PHE A 281 10.07 -3.19 4.79
CA PHE A 281 11.35 -2.57 4.42
C PHE A 281 12.43 -3.63 4.40
N TYR A 282 13.39 -3.49 3.48
CA TYR A 282 14.54 -4.38 3.35
C TYR A 282 15.83 -3.62 3.55
N THR A 283 16.75 -4.21 4.32
CA THR A 283 18.12 -3.71 4.45
C THR A 283 19.07 -4.73 3.84
N PRO A 284 19.86 -4.35 2.82
CA PRO A 284 20.81 -5.27 2.20
C PRO A 284 21.89 -5.70 3.20
N LEU A 285 22.17 -7.00 3.22
CA LEU A 285 23.26 -7.63 3.97
C LEU A 285 24.44 -8.00 3.05
N GLY A 286 24.30 -7.77 1.75
CA GLY A 286 25.25 -8.15 0.70
C GLY A 286 24.89 -9.48 0.03
N ASN A 287 25.45 -9.71 -1.16
CA ASN A 287 25.26 -10.94 -1.96
C ASN A 287 23.78 -11.33 -2.18
N GLY A 288 22.89 -10.34 -2.32
CA GLY A 288 21.46 -10.54 -2.51
C GLY A 288 20.70 -11.04 -1.29
N GLN A 289 21.31 -10.97 -0.10
CA GLN A 289 20.65 -11.23 1.17
C GLN A 289 20.12 -9.93 1.79
N TYR A 290 18.98 -10.02 2.47
CA TYR A 290 18.33 -8.86 3.10
C TYR A 290 17.73 -9.25 4.46
N SER A 291 17.86 -8.35 5.43
CA SER A 291 16.96 -8.36 6.59
C SER A 291 15.68 -7.60 6.22
N SER A 292 14.57 -7.90 6.91
CA SER A 292 13.28 -7.27 6.65
C SER A 292 12.59 -6.83 7.93
N ARG A 293 11.87 -5.71 7.90
CA ARG A 293 11.00 -5.23 9.00
C ARG A 293 9.64 -4.76 8.48
N ILE A 294 8.61 -4.90 9.30
CA ILE A 294 7.22 -4.48 8.98
C ILE A 294 7.02 -2.99 9.20
N LEU A 295 6.08 -2.39 8.46
CA LEU A 295 5.68 -0.98 8.65
C LEU A 295 4.92 -0.75 9.96
N MET A 296 3.86 -1.54 10.21
CA MET A 296 3.02 -1.43 11.41
C MET A 296 3.22 -2.64 12.29
N LYS A 297 3.27 -2.45 13.62
CA LYS A 297 3.55 -3.51 14.59
C LYS A 297 2.56 -4.69 14.56
N ASN A 298 1.34 -4.45 14.09
CA ASN A 298 0.27 -5.45 14.00
C ASN A 298 0.15 -6.11 12.61
N MET A 299 0.98 -5.73 11.63
CA MET A 299 0.99 -6.38 10.32
C MET A 299 1.56 -7.80 10.41
N SER A 300 1.11 -8.68 9.51
CA SER A 300 1.67 -10.03 9.39
C SER A 300 3.15 -9.98 8.98
N ASN A 301 4.04 -10.53 9.81
CA ASN A 301 5.47 -10.55 9.54
C ASN A 301 5.83 -11.76 8.65
N ALA A 302 5.99 -11.53 7.35
CA ALA A 302 6.35 -12.55 6.37
C ALA A 302 7.27 -12.00 5.26
N GLY A 303 8.14 -11.03 5.58
CA GLY A 303 8.93 -10.29 4.57
C GLY A 303 9.83 -11.15 3.69
N GLN A 304 10.33 -12.28 4.20
CA GLN A 304 11.16 -13.21 3.42
C GLN A 304 10.40 -13.87 2.28
N THR A 305 9.06 -13.98 2.35
CA THR A 305 8.26 -14.62 1.29
C THR A 305 8.33 -13.88 -0.04
N TYR A 306 8.50 -12.55 -0.07
CA TYR A 306 8.71 -11.82 -1.32
C TYR A 306 10.11 -12.04 -1.93
N LEU A 307 11.07 -12.60 -1.19
CA LEU A 307 12.40 -12.90 -1.70
C LEU A 307 12.49 -14.35 -2.21
N THR A 308 11.78 -15.27 -1.57
CA THR A 308 11.92 -16.71 -1.80
C THR A 308 10.73 -17.35 -2.53
N GLY A 309 9.54 -16.73 -2.48
CA GLY A 309 8.32 -17.23 -3.12
C GLY A 309 7.07 -16.88 -2.31
N TYR A 310 6.15 -16.16 -2.95
CA TYR A 310 4.87 -15.76 -2.39
C TYR A 310 3.73 -16.09 -3.34
N GLU A 311 2.61 -16.55 -2.78
CA GLU A 311 1.47 -17.06 -3.52
C GLU A 311 0.72 -15.99 -4.33
N LYS A 312 0.74 -14.72 -3.90
CA LYS A 312 -0.02 -13.62 -4.55
C LYS A 312 0.90 -12.60 -5.20
N ASP A 313 0.33 -11.71 -6.02
CA ASP A 313 1.05 -10.57 -6.55
C ASP A 313 1.44 -9.57 -5.47
N PHE A 314 2.46 -8.79 -5.77
CA PHE A 314 2.98 -7.74 -4.90
C PHE A 314 3.72 -6.68 -5.71
N PHE A 315 3.92 -5.54 -5.07
CA PHE A 315 4.78 -4.48 -5.57
C PHE A 315 6.10 -4.48 -4.81
N TYR A 316 7.16 -4.06 -5.48
CA TYR A 316 8.47 -3.88 -4.87
C TYR A 316 9.07 -2.54 -5.28
N LEU A 317 9.83 -1.94 -4.36
CA LEU A 317 10.50 -0.66 -4.51
C LEU A 317 11.99 -0.88 -4.50
N TYR A 318 12.70 -0.29 -5.46
CA TYR A 318 14.14 -0.43 -5.60
C TYR A 318 14.78 0.89 -6.00
N LYS A 319 16.06 1.03 -5.66
CA LYS A 319 16.84 2.21 -6.02
C LYS A 319 17.02 2.25 -7.54
N LYS A 320 16.80 3.44 -8.13
CA LYS A 320 17.10 3.73 -9.54
C LYS A 320 18.57 3.60 -9.87
#